data_AF-A0A1G1PZ82-F1
#
_entry.id   AF-A0A1G1PZ82-F1
#
_cell.length_a   1.000
_cell.length_b   1.000
_cell.length_c   1.000
_cell.angle_alpha   90.00
_cell.angle_beta   90.00
_cell.angle_gamma   90.00
#
_symmetry.space_group_name_H-M   'P 1'
#
loop_
_entity.id
_entity.type
_entity.pdbx_description
1 polymer ?
#
loop_
_entity_poly.entity_id
_entity_poly.type
_entity_poly.pdbx_seq_one_letter_code
_entity_poly.pdbx_strand_id
1 'polypeptide(L)'
;MKKLILTLALVVAVAFIAAPLYAEIVGEGVGLPFVVSADVPSATTVSITATKMLGADDSVVETDVTALNFNTGGKLVYKPALGIFLSDFYYAIDVGVGDGVGAVASVTTSYTVGGAPQAIGLEKKATATFVKAVSSGSEANIGPGKVLLSSLIAGSTVNSSAWSGGWFRVYVGIYDGGDATLNADGGVPFTGADVVGQYTGTLTLSATLQ
;
A
#
# COMPACT_ATOMS: atom_id res chain seq x y z
N MET A 1 52.07 -108.80 19.23
CA MET A 1 50.82 -109.57 19.05
C MET A 1 49.67 -108.79 19.67
N LYS A 2 48.47 -108.83 19.04
CA LYS A 2 47.17 -108.20 19.42
C LYS A 2 47.10 -106.69 19.08
N LYS A 3 46.52 -106.20 17.96
CA LYS A 3 45.14 -106.31 17.39
C LYS A 3 44.03 -105.88 18.35
N LEU A 4 43.34 -104.76 18.08
CA LEU A 4 41.89 -104.60 17.73
C LEU A 4 41.42 -103.15 18.05
N ILE A 5 41.04 -102.30 17.08
CA ILE A 5 39.69 -102.04 16.51
C ILE A 5 38.73 -101.28 17.46
N LEU A 6 38.22 -100.09 17.04
CA LEU A 6 36.79 -99.75 16.76
C LEU A 6 36.57 -98.21 16.83
N THR A 7 36.50 -97.46 15.72
CA THR A 7 35.28 -97.00 14.97
C THR A 7 34.32 -96.05 15.73
N LEU A 8 34.16 -94.79 15.28
CA LEU A 8 32.97 -94.25 14.56
C LEU A 8 32.60 -92.77 14.86
N ALA A 9 32.42 -92.00 13.76
CA ALA A 9 31.63 -90.75 13.57
C ALA A 9 32.10 -89.47 14.33
N LEU A 10 32.02 -88.24 13.81
CA LEU A 10 31.02 -87.61 12.94
C LEU A 10 31.55 -86.23 12.47
N VAL A 11 31.35 -85.93 11.18
CA VAL A 11 31.14 -84.61 10.53
C VAL A 11 31.14 -83.37 11.43
N VAL A 12 31.99 -82.37 11.16
CA VAL A 12 31.64 -80.92 11.03
C VAL A 12 32.83 -80.19 10.37
N ALA A 13 32.51 -79.45 9.30
CA ALA A 13 33.09 -78.19 8.77
C ALA A 13 34.56 -77.82 9.12
N VAL A 14 35.38 -77.33 8.20
CA VAL A 14 35.14 -76.09 7.45
C VAL A 14 35.94 -76.16 6.15
N ALA A 15 35.24 -76.16 5.02
CA ALA A 15 35.80 -75.70 3.77
C ALA A 15 36.08 -74.20 3.92
N PHE A 16 37.34 -73.81 4.11
CA PHE A 16 37.78 -72.43 3.92
C PHE A 16 37.77 -72.15 2.40
N ILE A 17 36.56 -71.97 1.85
CA ILE A 17 36.38 -71.37 0.54
C ILE A 17 36.70 -69.90 0.75
N ALA A 18 37.84 -69.47 0.20
CA ALA A 18 38.19 -68.08 0.06
C ALA A 18 37.12 -67.40 -0.81
N ALA A 19 36.12 -66.79 -0.17
CA ALA A 19 35.27 -65.83 -0.83
C ALA A 19 36.13 -64.57 -1.06
N PRO A 20 36.32 -64.10 -2.31
CA PRO A 20 36.84 -62.77 -2.51
C PRO A 20 35.84 -61.80 -1.87
N LEU A 21 36.31 -61.10 -0.84
CA LEU A 21 35.61 -59.99 -0.22
C LEU A 21 35.53 -58.89 -1.28
N TYR A 22 34.44 -58.85 -2.05
CA TYR A 22 34.13 -57.70 -2.88
C TYR A 22 33.79 -56.56 -1.92
N ALA A 23 34.78 -55.74 -1.60
CA ALA A 23 34.51 -54.43 -1.05
C ALA A 23 33.75 -53.65 -2.14
N GLU A 24 32.46 -53.39 -1.91
CA GLU A 24 31.75 -52.38 -2.70
C GLU A 24 32.50 -51.06 -2.48
N ILE A 25 33.19 -50.60 -3.53
CA ILE A 25 33.61 -49.20 -3.62
C ILE A 25 32.30 -48.43 -3.78
N VAL A 26 31.70 -48.01 -2.67
CA VAL A 26 30.67 -46.97 -2.69
C VAL A 26 31.41 -45.72 -3.16
N GLY A 27 31.27 -45.38 -4.44
CA GLY A 27 31.84 -44.15 -4.97
C GLY A 27 31.32 -42.98 -4.16
N GLU A 28 32.22 -42.20 -3.55
CA GLU A 28 31.82 -40.95 -2.93
C GLU A 28 31.15 -40.09 -4.01
N GLY A 29 29.88 -39.77 -3.81
CA GLY A 29 29.14 -38.92 -4.74
C GLY A 29 29.86 -37.57 -4.84
N VAL A 30 30.34 -37.25 -6.05
CA VAL A 30 30.95 -35.95 -6.30
C VAL A 30 29.85 -34.89 -6.22
N GLY A 31 29.87 -34.08 -5.16
CA GLY A 31 29.01 -32.92 -5.05
C GLY A 31 29.40 -31.89 -6.10
N LEU A 32 28.49 -31.59 -7.03
CA LEU A 32 28.68 -30.50 -8.00
C LEU A 32 28.06 -29.21 -7.44
N PRO A 33 28.84 -28.14 -7.25
CA PRO A 33 28.27 -26.86 -6.85
C PRO A 33 27.53 -26.23 -8.03
N PHE A 34 26.31 -25.76 -7.77
CA PHE A 34 25.56 -24.92 -8.70
C PHE A 34 25.50 -23.50 -8.15
N VAL A 35 25.73 -22.51 -9.00
CA VAL A 35 25.48 -21.11 -8.67
C VAL A 35 23.99 -20.84 -8.86
N VAL A 36 23.34 -20.35 -7.81
CA VAL A 36 21.97 -19.86 -7.85
C VAL A 36 22.02 -18.34 -7.73
N SER A 37 21.48 -17.63 -8.72
CA SER A 37 21.46 -16.16 -8.76
C SER A 37 20.09 -15.63 -9.15
N ALA A 38 19.79 -14.41 -8.70
CA ALA A 38 18.59 -13.66 -9.05
C ALA A 38 18.92 -12.16 -9.09
N ASP A 39 18.25 -11.43 -10.00
CA ASP A 39 18.35 -9.98 -10.15
C ASP A 39 17.02 -9.32 -9.76
N VAL A 40 17.09 -8.22 -9.01
CA VAL A 40 15.94 -7.40 -8.66
C VAL A 40 16.10 -6.02 -9.31
N PRO A 41 15.23 -5.63 -10.26
CA PRO A 41 15.38 -4.36 -10.97
C PRO A 41 15.05 -3.17 -10.07
N SER A 42 15.70 -2.03 -10.32
CA SER A 42 15.33 -0.74 -9.72
C SER A 42 14.02 -0.20 -10.30
N ALA A 43 13.31 0.59 -9.50
CA ALA A 43 12.10 1.26 -9.96
C ALA A 43 12.36 2.30 -11.04
N THR A 44 11.49 2.34 -12.05
CA THR A 44 11.52 3.34 -13.14
C THR A 44 10.26 4.19 -13.19
N THR A 45 9.20 3.76 -12.50
CA THR A 45 7.90 4.42 -12.46
C THR A 45 7.42 4.64 -11.03
N VAL A 46 6.52 5.61 -10.88
CA VAL A 46 5.77 5.88 -9.65
C VAL A 46 4.40 5.22 -9.77
N SER A 47 3.90 4.65 -8.67
CA SER A 47 2.50 4.24 -8.52
C SER A 47 1.71 5.30 -7.75
N ILE A 48 0.57 5.71 -8.28
CA ILE A 48 -0.40 6.58 -7.60
C ILE A 48 -1.76 5.92 -7.73
N THR A 49 -2.28 5.41 -6.61
CA THR A 49 -3.55 4.69 -6.58
C THR A 49 -4.53 5.43 -5.69
N ALA A 50 -5.69 5.79 -6.24
CA ALA A 50 -6.79 6.32 -5.46
C ALA A 50 -7.78 5.19 -5.14
N THR A 51 -8.21 5.16 -3.89
CA THR A 51 -9.19 4.22 -3.35
C THR A 51 -10.36 5.00 -2.76
N LYS A 52 -11.58 4.66 -3.16
CA LYS A 52 -12.80 5.17 -2.58
C LYS A 52 -13.09 4.42 -1.28
N MET A 53 -13.28 5.17 -0.20
CA MET A 53 -13.49 4.65 1.14
C MET A 53 -14.87 5.06 1.65
N LEU A 54 -15.56 4.16 2.36
CA LEU A 54 -16.80 4.48 3.05
C LEU A 54 -16.49 5.25 4.35
N GLY A 55 -17.06 6.43 4.51
CA GLY A 55 -16.78 7.29 5.68
C GLY A 55 -17.33 6.76 7.00
N ALA A 56 -18.21 5.75 6.98
CA ALA A 56 -18.82 5.21 8.19
C ALA A 56 -17.89 4.24 8.95
N ASP A 57 -17.04 3.49 8.24
CA ASP A 57 -16.24 2.40 8.78
C ASP A 57 -14.87 2.21 8.10
N ASP A 58 -14.48 3.14 7.23
CA ASP A 58 -13.25 3.10 6.46
C ASP A 58 -13.10 1.84 5.58
N SER A 59 -14.21 1.21 5.19
CA SER A 59 -14.18 0.07 4.27
C SER A 59 -13.90 0.53 2.83
N VAL A 60 -13.16 -0.30 2.09
CA VAL A 60 -12.88 -0.07 0.67
C VAL A 60 -14.16 -0.30 -0.14
N VAL A 61 -14.55 0.72 -0.90
CA VAL A 61 -15.71 0.68 -1.81
C VAL A 61 -15.27 0.38 -3.23
N GLU A 62 -14.19 1.01 -3.69
CA GLU A 62 -13.69 0.92 -5.07
C GLU A 62 -12.18 1.26 -5.09
N THR A 63 -11.38 0.51 -5.84
CA THR A 63 -9.95 0.80 -6.05
C THR A 63 -9.71 1.36 -7.44
N ASP A 64 -8.54 1.95 -7.67
CA ASP A 64 -8.08 2.43 -8.98
C ASP A 64 -9.01 3.48 -9.61
N VAL A 65 -9.63 4.31 -8.76
CA VAL A 65 -10.55 5.35 -9.22
C VAL A 65 -9.81 6.47 -9.95
N THR A 66 -10.32 6.84 -11.11
CA THR A 66 -9.72 7.89 -11.96
C THR A 66 -10.33 9.26 -11.74
N ALA A 67 -11.43 9.35 -10.98
CA ALA A 67 -12.10 10.60 -10.63
C ALA A 67 -12.61 10.57 -9.18
N LEU A 68 -12.31 11.62 -8.42
CA LEU A 68 -12.78 11.82 -7.05
C LEU A 68 -14.21 12.39 -7.08
N ASN A 69 -15.21 11.52 -7.16
CA ASN A 69 -16.63 11.89 -7.19
C ASN A 69 -17.30 11.65 -5.83
N PHE A 70 -17.51 12.75 -5.11
CA PHE A 70 -18.12 12.75 -3.78
C PHE A 70 -19.65 12.50 -3.75
N ASN A 71 -20.28 12.30 -4.90
CA ASN A 71 -21.71 12.06 -4.95
C ASN A 71 -22.08 10.63 -4.54
N THR A 72 -23.01 10.49 -3.59
CA THR A 72 -23.73 9.23 -3.29
C THR A 72 -25.00 9.18 -4.14
N GLY A 73 -25.10 8.22 -5.07
CA GLY A 73 -26.27 8.11 -5.95
C GLY A 73 -26.51 9.36 -6.81
N GLY A 74 -25.44 10.06 -7.21
CA GLY A 74 -25.49 11.24 -8.07
C GLY A 74 -25.58 12.59 -7.35
N LYS A 75 -25.62 12.62 -6.01
CA LYS A 75 -25.62 13.88 -5.24
C LYS A 75 -24.93 13.74 -3.87
N LEU A 76 -24.63 14.88 -3.24
CA LEU A 76 -24.32 14.90 -1.80
C LEU A 76 -25.57 14.58 -0.97
N VAL A 77 -25.35 14.03 0.22
CA VAL A 77 -26.40 13.65 1.17
C VAL A 77 -26.59 14.75 2.19
N TYR A 78 -27.81 15.28 2.28
CA TYR A 78 -28.17 16.24 3.32
C TYR A 78 -28.16 15.56 4.70
N LYS A 79 -27.47 16.16 5.68
CA LYS A 79 -27.42 15.72 7.07
C LYS A 79 -28.20 16.72 7.94
N PRO A 80 -29.49 16.47 8.24
CA PRO A 80 -30.36 17.46 8.88
C PRO A 80 -29.88 17.95 10.25
N ALA A 81 -29.21 17.08 11.02
CA ALA A 81 -28.66 17.42 12.33
C ALA A 81 -27.58 18.50 12.27
N LEU A 82 -26.89 18.61 11.13
CA LEU A 82 -25.79 19.55 10.90
C LEU A 82 -26.21 20.71 9.98
N GLY A 83 -27.32 20.58 9.23
CA GLY A 83 -27.76 21.59 8.26
C GLY A 83 -26.88 21.69 7.02
N ILE A 84 -26.09 20.64 6.73
CA ILE A 84 -25.09 20.62 5.65
C ILE A 84 -25.28 19.42 4.71
N PHE A 85 -24.68 19.48 3.53
CA PHE A 85 -24.56 18.36 2.60
C PHE A 85 -23.16 17.77 2.68
N LEU A 86 -23.06 16.44 2.81
CA LEU A 86 -21.80 15.70 2.88
C LEU A 86 -21.78 14.54 1.89
N SER A 87 -20.58 14.03 1.61
CA SER A 87 -20.42 12.72 1.00
C SER A 87 -20.49 11.64 2.07
N ASP A 88 -20.96 10.44 1.71
CA ASP A 88 -20.74 9.25 2.55
C ASP A 88 -19.38 8.60 2.28
N PHE A 89 -18.60 9.16 1.36
CA PHE A 89 -17.30 8.64 0.95
C PHE A 89 -16.21 9.70 1.07
N TYR A 90 -14.99 9.22 1.19
CA TYR A 90 -13.78 9.99 0.96
C TYR A 90 -12.83 9.16 0.11
N TYR A 91 -11.69 9.73 -0.26
CA TYR A 91 -10.70 9.04 -1.08
C TYR A 91 -9.36 8.98 -0.38
N ALA A 92 -8.75 7.80 -0.36
CA ALA A 92 -7.37 7.59 0.05
C ALA A 92 -6.50 7.50 -1.20
N ILE A 93 -5.49 8.36 -1.34
CA ILE A 93 -4.56 8.34 -2.46
C ILE A 93 -3.18 7.93 -1.94
N ASP A 94 -2.75 6.74 -2.35
CA ASP A 94 -1.46 6.15 -1.98
C ASP A 94 -0.42 6.43 -3.05
N VAL A 95 0.80 6.77 -2.63
CA VAL A 95 1.95 7.00 -3.52
C VAL A 95 3.09 6.05 -3.18
N GLY A 96 3.60 5.36 -4.18
CA GLY A 96 4.69 4.40 -4.06
C GLY A 96 5.50 4.25 -5.35
N VAL A 97 6.30 3.18 -5.43
CA VAL A 97 7.00 2.78 -6.65
C VAL A 97 6.12 1.85 -7.48
N GLY A 98 6.18 1.95 -8.81
CA GLY A 98 5.28 1.20 -9.72
C GLY A 98 5.86 -0.14 -10.21
N ASP A 99 7.17 -0.20 -10.38
CA ASP A 99 7.92 -1.36 -10.83
C ASP A 99 9.21 -1.46 -9.99
N GLY A 100 9.76 -2.65 -9.79
CA GLY A 100 11.06 -2.83 -9.14
C GLY A 100 11.16 -2.37 -7.68
N VAL A 101 12.40 -2.28 -7.18
CA VAL A 101 12.72 -1.81 -5.82
C VAL A 101 13.25 -0.38 -5.85
N GLY A 102 12.89 0.39 -4.83
CA GLY A 102 13.30 1.78 -4.70
C GLY A 102 12.45 2.49 -3.66
N ALA A 103 12.59 3.81 -3.61
CA ALA A 103 11.78 4.67 -2.75
C ALA A 103 11.34 5.91 -3.52
N VAL A 104 10.21 6.48 -3.10
CA VAL A 104 9.78 7.82 -3.52
C VAL A 104 10.52 8.84 -2.66
N ALA A 105 11.25 9.76 -3.28
CA ALA A 105 12.02 10.81 -2.61
C ALA A 105 11.13 11.98 -2.15
N SER A 106 10.17 12.37 -2.97
CA SER A 106 9.22 13.45 -2.64
C SER A 106 7.89 13.26 -3.37
N VAL A 107 6.83 13.84 -2.80
CA VAL A 107 5.52 13.95 -3.42
C VAL A 107 5.10 15.41 -3.40
N THR A 108 4.69 15.93 -4.56
CA THR A 108 4.10 17.25 -4.70
C THR A 108 2.61 17.10 -4.98
N THR A 109 1.79 17.77 -4.20
CA THR A 109 0.34 17.82 -4.37
C THR A 109 -0.08 19.24 -4.70
N SER A 110 -0.79 19.43 -5.81
CA SER A 110 -1.33 20.73 -6.22
C SER A 110 -2.82 20.64 -6.54
N TYR A 111 -3.51 21.77 -6.44
CA TYR A 111 -4.92 21.85 -6.76
C TYR A 111 -5.22 22.99 -7.76
N THR A 112 -5.92 22.66 -8.84
CA THR A 112 -6.44 23.65 -9.79
C THR A 112 -7.94 23.82 -9.57
N VAL A 113 -8.35 25.06 -9.29
CA VAL A 113 -9.76 25.44 -9.16
C VAL A 113 -10.48 25.17 -10.49
N GLY A 114 -11.61 24.46 -10.42
CA GLY A 114 -12.47 24.21 -11.58
C GLY A 114 -13.68 25.13 -11.62
N GLY A 115 -14.74 24.68 -12.28
CA GLY A 115 -16.01 25.41 -12.36
C GLY A 115 -16.85 25.23 -11.10
N ALA A 116 -17.54 26.29 -10.68
CA ALA A 116 -18.55 26.25 -9.64
C ALA A 116 -19.76 27.12 -10.04
N PRO A 117 -21.00 26.78 -9.60
CA PRO A 117 -22.19 27.59 -9.86
C PRO A 117 -22.23 28.92 -9.08
N GLN A 118 -21.22 29.19 -8.27
CA GLN A 118 -21.10 30.34 -7.37
C GLN A 118 -19.61 30.66 -7.12
N ALA A 119 -19.35 31.77 -6.43
CA ALA A 119 -17.99 32.27 -6.21
C ALA A 119 -17.08 31.34 -5.40
N ILE A 120 -17.65 30.53 -4.49
CA ILE A 120 -16.90 29.60 -3.63
C ILE A 120 -17.08 28.17 -4.14
N GLY A 121 -15.99 27.56 -4.57
CA GLY A 121 -15.92 26.21 -5.13
C GLY A 121 -15.37 25.16 -4.16
N LEU A 122 -14.86 24.06 -4.73
CA LEU A 122 -14.27 22.95 -3.96
C LEU A 122 -13.00 23.37 -3.21
N GLU A 123 -12.32 24.44 -3.63
CA GLU A 123 -11.10 24.95 -2.99
C GLU A 123 -11.31 25.37 -1.51
N LYS A 124 -12.54 25.73 -1.14
CA LYS A 124 -12.94 26.02 0.25
C LYS A 124 -13.95 25.03 0.84
N LYS A 125 -14.47 24.11 0.03
CA LYS A 125 -15.49 23.12 0.42
C LYS A 125 -14.98 21.69 0.53
N ALA A 126 -13.70 21.47 0.24
CA ALA A 126 -13.05 20.17 0.36
C ALA A 126 -11.68 20.32 1.03
N THR A 127 -11.22 19.22 1.61
CA THR A 127 -9.96 19.14 2.35
C THR A 127 -9.06 18.03 1.80
N ALA A 128 -7.76 18.21 1.99
CA ALA A 128 -6.76 17.16 1.88
C ALA A 128 -6.10 16.95 3.25
N THR A 129 -5.90 15.70 3.67
CA THR A 129 -5.16 15.35 4.89
C THR A 129 -3.97 14.48 4.53
N PHE A 130 -2.78 14.93 4.87
CA PHE A 130 -1.52 14.27 4.55
C PHE A 130 -1.10 13.39 5.73
N VAL A 131 -0.90 12.11 5.46
CA VAL A 131 -0.55 11.13 6.49
C VAL A 131 0.59 10.23 6.04
N LYS A 132 1.36 9.78 7.03
CA LYS A 132 2.17 8.57 6.94
C LYS A 132 1.28 7.39 7.27
N ALA A 133 1.04 6.52 6.31
CA ALA A 133 0.34 5.28 6.52
C ALA A 133 1.34 4.13 6.80
N VAL A 134 0.93 3.17 7.62
CA VAL A 134 1.70 1.98 8.00
C VAL A 134 0.80 0.75 8.01
N SER A 135 1.36 -0.43 7.77
CA SER A 135 0.60 -1.69 7.63
C SER A 135 -0.16 -2.11 8.89
N SER A 136 0.21 -1.60 10.07
CA SER A 136 -0.46 -1.87 11.34
C SER A 136 -1.64 -0.93 11.65
N GLY A 137 -2.03 -0.06 10.71
CA GLY A 137 -3.17 0.86 10.85
C GLY A 137 -2.90 2.11 11.69
N SER A 138 -1.70 2.27 12.25
CA SER A 138 -1.33 3.47 13.02
C SER A 138 -0.83 4.58 12.08
N GLU A 139 -1.74 5.36 11.53
CA GLU A 139 -1.36 6.49 10.70
C GLU A 139 -0.93 7.71 11.54
N ALA A 140 -0.10 8.57 10.96
CA ALA A 140 0.34 9.81 11.59
C ALA A 140 0.23 10.99 10.62
N ASN A 141 -0.31 12.11 11.08
CA ASN A 141 -0.31 13.34 10.29
C ASN A 141 1.12 13.78 9.96
N ILE A 142 1.35 14.13 8.70
CA ILE A 142 2.62 14.68 8.21
C ILE A 142 2.34 16.03 7.57
N GLY A 143 3.34 16.93 7.56
CA GLY A 143 3.18 18.26 6.98
C GLY A 143 2.70 18.19 5.53
N PRO A 144 1.69 19.00 5.12
CA PRO A 144 1.08 20.12 5.85
C PRO A 144 -0.04 19.73 6.85
N GLY A 145 -0.39 18.46 7.02
CA GLY A 145 -1.48 18.00 7.88
C GLY A 145 -2.83 18.03 7.16
N LYS A 146 -3.90 18.44 7.85
CA LYS A 146 -5.22 18.68 7.25
C LYS A 146 -5.31 20.12 6.75
N VAL A 147 -5.63 20.31 5.47
CA VAL A 147 -5.72 21.62 4.82
C VAL A 147 -6.92 21.70 3.88
N LEU A 148 -7.38 22.92 3.59
CA LEU A 148 -8.30 23.16 2.48
C LEU A 148 -7.58 22.97 1.14
N LEU A 149 -8.31 22.58 0.09
CA LEU A 149 -7.72 22.45 -1.24
C LEU A 149 -7.15 23.78 -1.78
N SER A 150 -7.67 24.92 -1.35
CA SER A 150 -7.10 26.25 -1.68
C SER A 150 -5.65 26.43 -1.23
N SER A 151 -5.22 25.80 -0.13
CA SER A 151 -3.83 25.84 0.33
C SER A 151 -2.88 25.06 -0.57
N LEU A 152 -3.42 24.23 -1.48
CA LEU A 152 -2.65 23.43 -2.43
C LEU A 152 -2.56 24.09 -3.81
N ILE A 153 -3.13 25.28 -4.03
CA ILE A 153 -3.08 25.96 -5.34
C ILE A 153 -1.64 26.26 -5.77
N ALA A 154 -0.79 26.68 -4.82
CA ALA A 154 0.63 26.91 -5.08
C ALA A 154 1.47 25.62 -5.15
N GLY A 155 0.87 24.46 -4.87
CA GLY A 155 1.56 23.20 -4.66
C GLY A 155 2.13 23.07 -3.24
N SER A 156 2.15 21.84 -2.73
CA SER A 156 2.78 21.47 -1.46
C SER A 156 3.64 20.23 -1.68
N THR A 157 4.92 20.34 -1.39
CA THR A 157 5.87 19.22 -1.49
C THR A 157 6.17 18.66 -0.12
N VAL A 158 6.05 17.34 0.01
CA VAL A 158 6.43 16.59 1.20
C VAL A 158 7.60 15.68 0.81
N ASN A 159 8.66 15.64 1.63
CA ASN A 159 9.84 14.82 1.40
C ASN A 159 9.77 13.51 2.19
N SER A 160 10.42 12.46 1.69
CA SER A 160 10.33 11.09 2.23
C SER A 160 10.70 10.92 3.70
N SER A 161 11.52 11.82 4.23
CA SER A 161 11.79 11.91 5.67
C SER A 161 10.51 11.99 6.54
N ALA A 162 9.42 12.56 6.03
CA ALA A 162 8.17 12.71 6.79
C ALA A 162 7.40 11.39 6.92
N TRP A 163 7.55 10.45 5.99
CA TRP A 163 6.86 9.15 6.01
C TRP A 163 7.81 7.96 6.18
N SER A 164 8.99 8.17 6.76
CA SER A 164 9.93 7.09 7.05
C SER A 164 9.28 5.98 7.91
N GLY A 165 9.49 4.73 7.50
CA GLY A 165 8.85 3.55 8.11
C GLY A 165 7.41 3.29 7.67
N GLY A 166 6.92 4.02 6.67
CA GLY A 166 5.58 3.86 6.09
C GLY A 166 5.55 4.32 4.63
N TRP A 167 4.36 4.67 4.14
CA TRP A 167 4.18 5.29 2.82
C TRP A 167 3.38 6.58 2.93
N PHE A 168 3.46 7.39 1.87
CA PHE A 168 2.72 8.63 1.75
C PHE A 168 1.28 8.36 1.33
N ARG A 169 0.34 8.94 2.06
CA ARG A 169 -1.09 8.90 1.74
C ARG A 169 -1.72 10.28 1.89
N VAL A 170 -2.66 10.60 0.99
CA VAL A 170 -3.52 11.78 1.10
C VAL A 170 -4.97 11.35 1.16
N TYR A 171 -5.68 11.78 2.19
CA TYR A 171 -7.13 11.68 2.24
C TYR A 171 -7.78 12.92 1.66
N VAL A 172 -8.73 12.76 0.75
CA VAL A 172 -9.51 13.85 0.15
C VAL A 172 -10.98 13.67 0.46
N GLY A 173 -11.62 14.71 0.99
CA GLY A 173 -13.01 14.67 1.45
C GLY A 173 -13.73 16.01 1.36
N ILE A 174 -15.06 15.98 1.46
CA ILE A 174 -15.90 17.18 1.59
C ILE A 174 -15.75 17.74 3.01
N TYR A 175 -15.58 19.05 3.10
CA TYR A 175 -15.42 19.74 4.37
C TYR A 175 -16.75 19.85 5.12
N ASP A 176 -16.74 19.52 6.40
CA ASP A 176 -17.93 19.48 7.26
C ASP A 176 -18.12 20.74 8.13
N GLY A 177 -17.15 21.66 8.14
CA GLY A 177 -17.19 22.85 8.99
C GLY A 177 -16.70 22.63 10.42
N GLY A 178 -16.26 21.42 10.78
CA GLY A 178 -15.92 21.05 12.17
C GLY A 178 -14.55 21.53 12.66
N ASP A 179 -13.72 22.13 11.82
CA ASP A 179 -12.34 22.51 12.14
C ASP A 179 -12.19 24.04 12.25
N ALA A 180 -11.90 24.53 13.46
CA ALA A 180 -11.76 25.97 13.70
C ALA A 180 -10.62 26.63 12.91
N THR A 181 -9.53 25.90 12.65
CA THR A 181 -8.39 26.42 11.88
C THR A 181 -8.78 26.56 10.42
N LEU A 182 -9.41 25.54 9.85
CA LEU A 182 -9.87 25.59 8.46
C LEU A 182 -10.98 26.63 8.27
N ASN A 183 -11.85 26.82 9.26
CA ASN A 183 -12.83 27.91 9.25
C ASN A 183 -12.17 29.29 9.22
N ALA A 184 -11.08 29.49 9.98
CA ALA A 184 -10.30 30.73 9.94
C ALA A 184 -9.62 30.94 8.58
N ASP A 185 -9.25 29.86 7.89
CA ASP A 185 -8.72 29.87 6.52
C ASP A 185 -9.79 30.02 5.42
N GLY A 186 -11.04 30.29 5.82
CA GLY A 186 -12.17 30.53 4.92
C GLY A 186 -12.87 29.27 4.42
N GLY A 187 -12.67 28.14 5.09
CA GLY A 187 -13.38 26.89 4.83
C GLY A 187 -14.86 27.03 5.10
N VAL A 188 -15.69 26.52 4.20
CA VAL A 188 -17.15 26.54 4.33
C VAL A 188 -17.73 25.18 3.94
N PRO A 189 -18.67 24.60 4.71
CA PRO A 189 -19.34 23.37 4.30
C PRO A 189 -20.32 23.64 3.14
N PHE A 190 -20.85 22.57 2.55
CA PHE A 190 -22.02 22.69 1.67
C PHE A 190 -23.29 22.84 2.51
N THR A 191 -24.16 23.82 2.22
CA THR A 191 -25.37 24.14 2.97
C THR A 191 -26.58 24.29 2.04
N GLY A 192 -27.78 24.48 2.61
CA GLY A 192 -28.99 24.80 1.84
C GLY A 192 -28.95 26.15 1.08
N ALA A 193 -27.97 27.01 1.36
CA ALA A 193 -27.79 28.28 0.66
C ALA A 193 -26.94 28.18 -0.61
N ASP A 194 -26.26 27.04 -0.84
CA ASP A 194 -25.41 26.88 -2.00
C ASP A 194 -26.22 26.71 -3.29
N VAL A 195 -25.69 27.26 -4.38
CA VAL A 195 -26.31 27.18 -5.70
C VAL A 195 -26.16 25.76 -6.25
N VAL A 196 -27.28 25.20 -6.73
CA VAL A 196 -27.32 23.88 -7.34
C VAL A 196 -26.50 23.85 -8.62
N GLY A 197 -25.65 22.84 -8.76
CA GLY A 197 -24.89 22.57 -9.97
C GLY A 197 -23.63 21.77 -9.66
N GLN A 198 -22.76 21.64 -10.67
CA GLN A 198 -21.52 20.87 -10.53
C GLN A 198 -20.40 21.76 -10.03
N TYR A 199 -19.71 21.30 -8.98
CA TYR A 199 -18.49 21.89 -8.46
C TYR A 199 -17.33 20.99 -8.88
N THR A 200 -16.37 21.54 -9.60
CA THR A 200 -15.25 20.77 -10.16
C THR A 200 -13.91 21.38 -9.76
N GLY A 201 -12.86 20.60 -9.95
CA GLY A 201 -11.47 20.99 -9.80
C GLY A 201 -10.58 19.80 -10.06
N THR A 202 -9.27 20.02 -10.05
CA THR A 202 -8.30 18.98 -10.35
C THR A 202 -7.25 18.95 -9.25
N LEU A 203 -7.18 17.82 -8.54
CA LEU A 203 -6.04 17.51 -7.67
C LEU A 203 -4.98 16.78 -8.51
N THR A 204 -3.75 17.24 -8.44
CA THR A 204 -2.61 16.63 -9.14
C THR A 204 -1.59 16.18 -8.11
N LEU A 205 -1.18 14.92 -8.19
CA LEU A 205 -0.05 14.39 -7.43
C LEU A 205 1.06 14.06 -8.42
N SER A 206 2.28 14.48 -8.12
CA SER A 206 3.49 14.08 -8.81
C SER A 206 4.51 13.59 -7.77
N ALA A 207 5.31 12.61 -8.13
CA ALA A 207 6.33 12.09 -7.23
C ALA A 207 7.66 11.89 -7.97
N THR A 208 8.75 11.92 -7.23
CA THR A 208 10.10 11.71 -7.75
C THR A 208 10.69 10.47 -7.09
N LEU A 209 11.25 9.56 -7.88
CA LEU A 209 11.98 8.39 -7.38
C LEU A 209 13.34 8.82 -6.79
N GLN A 210 13.85 8.02 -5.86
CA GLN A 210 15.18 8.17 -5.27
C GLN A 210 16.27 7.45 -6.07
#